data_AF-U5CVI8-F1
#
_entry.id   AF-U5CVI8-F1
#
_cell.length_a   1.000
_cell.length_b   1.000
_cell.length_c   1.000
_cell.angle_alpha   90.00
_cell.angle_beta   90.00
_cell.angle_gamma   90.00
#
_symmetry.space_group_name_H-M   'P 1'
#
loop_
_entity.id
_entity.type
_entity.pdbx_description
1 polymer ?
#
loop_
_entity_poly.entity_id
_entity_poly.type
_entity_poly.pdbx_seq_one_letter_code
_entity_poly.pdbx_strand_id
1 'polypeptide(L)'
;MGVREEVLPPDTDCHHFILEDDWTKLEEPYGSIFLSIPTVLDPSLAPKGCHILHIFTTSCIEDWEGLPVKEYEAKKEAVADKIISRLENKLFPGLKQSITFKE
;
A
#
# COMPACT_ATOMS: atom_id res chain seq x y z
N MET A 1 5.87 -2.73 3.50
CA MET A 1 5.26 -2.28 4.78
C MET A 1 4.94 -3.51 5.64
N GLY A 2 5.37 -3.52 6.89
CA GLY A 2 5.02 -4.57 7.86
C GLY A 2 3.80 -4.16 8.68
N VAL A 3 2.86 -5.09 8.88
CA VAL A 3 1.63 -4.87 9.64
C VAL A 3 1.37 -6.03 10.59
N ARG A 4 0.61 -5.81 11.66
CA ARG A 4 0.16 -6.89 12.55
C ARG A 4 -0.88 -7.78 11.87
N GLU A 5 -0.87 -9.07 12.18
CA GLU A 5 -1.73 -10.08 11.55
C GLU A 5 -3.23 -9.76 11.67
N GLU A 6 -3.62 -9.11 12.77
CA GLU A 6 -5.02 -8.84 13.13
C GLU A 6 -5.77 -8.00 12.08
N VAL A 7 -5.04 -7.22 11.27
CA VAL A 7 -5.63 -6.28 10.33
C VAL A 7 -6.09 -6.95 9.03
N LEU A 8 -5.59 -8.15 8.73
CA LEU A 8 -6.03 -8.88 7.55
C LEU A 8 -7.30 -9.67 7.88
N PRO A 9 -8.40 -9.49 7.12
CA PRO A 9 -9.54 -10.38 7.19
C PRO A 9 -9.14 -11.84 6.95
N PRO A 10 -9.84 -12.80 7.57
CA PRO A 10 -9.75 -14.20 7.16
C PRO A 10 -9.96 -14.34 5.65
N ASP A 11 -9.26 -15.28 5.03
CA ASP A 11 -9.36 -15.58 3.58
C ASP A 11 -8.91 -14.43 2.66
N THR A 12 -8.10 -13.48 3.16
CA THR A 12 -7.45 -12.46 2.32
C THR A 12 -6.57 -13.12 1.26
N ASP A 13 -6.84 -12.84 -0.02
CA ASP A 13 -6.00 -13.29 -1.12
C ASP A 13 -4.60 -12.66 -1.10
N CYS A 14 -3.62 -13.34 -1.69
CA CYS A 14 -2.26 -12.80 -1.77
C CYS A 14 -2.18 -11.55 -2.67
N HIS A 15 -2.99 -11.48 -3.74
CA HIS A 15 -2.89 -10.40 -4.73
C HIS A 15 -4.21 -9.67 -4.88
N HIS A 16 -4.16 -8.34 -4.87
CA HIS A 16 -5.30 -7.48 -5.14
C HIS A 16 -4.94 -6.41 -6.17
N PHE A 17 -5.91 -6.12 -7.04
CA PHE A 17 -5.89 -4.95 -7.90
C PHE A 17 -7.05 -4.05 -7.52
N ILE A 18 -6.74 -2.84 -7.08
CA ILE A 18 -7.72 -1.88 -6.57
C ILE A 18 -7.82 -0.72 -7.55
N LEU A 19 -9.03 -0.53 -8.07
CA LEU A 19 -9.43 0.67 -8.82
C LEU A 19 -10.71 1.19 -8.16
N GLU A 20 -10.69 2.44 -7.72
CA GLU A 20 -11.86 3.04 -7.06
C GLU A 20 -12.76 3.76 -8.06
N ASP A 21 -14.04 3.41 -8.01
CA ASP A 21 -15.21 4.06 -8.62
C ASP A 21 -15.27 4.17 -10.16
N ASP A 22 -14.19 4.55 -10.84
CA ASP A 22 -14.22 4.92 -12.25
C ASP A 22 -13.06 4.31 -13.07
N TRP A 23 -13.42 3.61 -14.14
CA TRP A 23 -12.48 3.03 -15.10
C TRP A 23 -11.60 4.06 -15.81
N THR A 24 -12.05 5.31 -15.93
CA THR A 24 -11.26 6.38 -16.53
C THR A 24 -9.98 6.68 -15.72
N LYS A 25 -9.96 6.35 -14.43
CA LYS A 25 -8.82 6.55 -13.54
C LYS A 25 -7.74 5.47 -13.64
N LEU A 26 -7.96 4.43 -14.45
CA LEU A 26 -7.04 3.29 -14.55
C LEU A 26 -5.62 3.73 -14.90
N GLU A 27 -5.49 4.67 -15.84
CA GLU A 27 -4.22 5.20 -16.35
C GLU A 27 -3.77 6.47 -15.62
N GLU A 28 -4.61 7.05 -14.77
CA GLU A 28 -4.24 8.22 -13.99
C GLU A 28 -3.17 7.87 -12.94
N PRO A 29 -2.18 8.76 -12.70
CA PRO A 29 -1.23 8.61 -11.60
C PRO A 29 -1.95 8.39 -10.27
N TYR A 30 -1.49 7.39 -9.53
CA TYR A 30 -2.07 6.96 -8.26
C TYR A 30 -3.51 6.41 -8.35
N GLY A 31 -4.07 6.26 -9.55
CA GLY A 31 -5.47 5.85 -9.75
C GLY A 31 -5.71 4.40 -9.35
N SER A 32 -4.82 3.51 -9.79
CA SER A 32 -4.84 2.09 -9.44
C SER A 32 -3.78 1.72 -8.39
N ILE A 33 -4.08 0.72 -7.56
CA ILE A 33 -3.16 0.16 -6.58
C ILE A 33 -3.04 -1.33 -6.84
N PHE A 34 -1.80 -1.82 -6.93
CA PHE A 34 -1.50 -3.24 -6.89
C PHE A 34 -0.97 -3.58 -5.50
N LEU A 35 -1.58 -4.57 -4.87
CA LEU A 35 -1.18 -5.04 -3.55
C LEU A 35 -0.80 -6.52 -3.62
N SER A 36 0.35 -6.85 -3.05
CA SER A 36 0.81 -8.23 -2.85
C SER A 36 1.12 -8.46 -1.38
N ILE A 37 0.64 -9.57 -0.84
CA ILE A 37 0.78 -9.97 0.56
C ILE A 37 1.41 -11.38 0.61
N PRO A 38 2.70 -11.51 0.28
CA PRO A 38 3.34 -12.82 0.11
C PRO A 38 3.27 -13.71 1.36
N THR A 39 3.19 -13.10 2.54
CA THR A 39 3.05 -13.79 3.83
C THR A 39 1.73 -14.53 4.03
N VAL A 40 0.72 -14.29 3.18
CA VAL A 40 -0.49 -15.12 3.11
C VAL A 40 -0.16 -16.52 2.59
N LEU A 41 0.77 -16.62 1.62
CA LEU A 41 1.19 -17.89 1.03
C LEU A 41 2.33 -18.54 1.81
N ASP A 42 3.27 -17.73 2.31
CA ASP A 42 4.41 -18.19 3.08
C ASP A 42 4.62 -17.33 4.33
N PRO A 43 4.07 -17.75 5.49
CA PRO A 43 4.22 -17.03 6.75
C PRO A 43 5.66 -16.89 7.24
N SER A 44 6.61 -17.69 6.73
CA SER A 44 8.02 -17.66 7.16
C SER A 44 8.77 -16.39 6.72
N LEU A 45 8.21 -15.65 5.77
CA LEU A 45 8.78 -14.41 5.23
C LEU A 45 8.72 -13.23 6.21
N ALA A 46 7.95 -13.35 7.29
CA ALA A 46 7.80 -12.32 8.31
C ALA A 46 7.93 -12.88 9.73
N PRO A 47 8.21 -12.03 10.73
CA PRO A 47 8.07 -12.41 12.13
C PRO A 47 6.65 -12.92 12.43
N LYS A 48 6.54 -13.83 13.41
CA LYS A 48 5.24 -14.33 13.88
C LYS A 48 4.33 -13.16 14.30
N GLY A 49 3.06 -13.20 13.91
CA GLY A 49 2.10 -12.14 14.22
C GLY A 49 2.11 -10.97 13.23
N CYS A 50 2.86 -11.08 12.12
CA CYS A 50 3.00 -10.00 11.14
C CYS A 50 2.76 -10.47 9.71
N HIS A 51 2.28 -9.54 8.89
CA HIS A 51 2.23 -9.67 7.43
C HIS A 51 3.07 -8.59 6.74
N ILE A 52 3.53 -8.92 5.54
CA ILE A 52 4.23 -7.99 4.66
C ILE A 52 3.26 -7.57 3.56
N LEU A 53 3.04 -6.27 3.41
CA LEU A 53 2.29 -5.66 2.31
C LEU A 53 3.29 -4.97 1.38
N HIS A 54 3.32 -5.42 0.13
CA HIS A 54 3.96 -4.75 -0.99
C HIS A 54 2.90 -4.00 -1.77
N ILE A 55 2.98 -2.67 -1.76
CA ILE A 55 1.97 -1.80 -2.35
C ILE A 55 2.63 -1.01 -3.48
N PHE A 56 2.05 -1.11 -4.67
CA PHE A 56 2.54 -0.44 -5.88
C PHE A 56 1.43 0.41 -6.49
N THR A 57 1.83 1.48 -7.16
CA THR A 57 0.94 2.34 -7.92
C THR A 57 1.71 3.00 -9.06
N THR A 58 1.00 3.53 -10.04
CA THR A 58 1.59 4.22 -11.19
C THR A 58 1.81 5.70 -10.90
N SER A 59 2.91 6.26 -11.39
CA SER A 59 3.13 7.71 -11.41
C SER A 59 4.07 8.09 -12.55
N CYS A 60 3.95 9.32 -13.04
CA CYS A 60 4.87 9.87 -14.03
C CYS A 60 6.20 10.29 -13.38
N ILE A 61 7.33 10.11 -14.06
CA ILE A 61 8.65 10.47 -13.49
C ILE A 61 8.83 11.99 -13.37
N GLU A 62 8.17 12.74 -14.27
CA GLU A 62 8.18 14.19 -14.33
C GLU A 62 7.63 14.82 -13.03
N ASP A 63 6.79 14.09 -12.29
CA ASP A 63 6.27 14.51 -10.99
C ASP A 63 7.35 14.46 -9.88
N TRP A 64 8.40 13.67 -10.06
CA TRP A 64 9.40 13.39 -9.03
C TRP A 64 10.79 13.92 -9.37
N GLU A 65 11.06 14.12 -10.65
CA GLU A 65 12.35 14.59 -11.15
C GLU A 65 12.66 16.01 -10.66
N GLY A 66 13.91 16.25 -10.29
CA GLY A 66 14.40 17.57 -9.86
C GLY A 66 13.94 18.02 -8.47
N LEU A 67 13.14 17.23 -7.75
CA LEU A 67 12.75 17.54 -6.38
C LEU A 67 13.97 17.51 -5.44
N PRO A 68 14.16 18.54 -4.59
CA PRO A 68 15.08 18.45 -3.47
C PRO A 68 14.73 17.26 -2.58
N VAL A 69 15.74 16.57 -2.03
CA VAL A 69 15.55 15.35 -1.22
C VAL A 69 14.48 15.51 -0.14
N LYS A 70 14.47 16.65 0.57
CA LYS A 70 13.47 16.92 1.62
C LYS A 70 12.03 16.98 1.07
N GLU A 71 11.84 17.56 -0.11
CA GLU A 71 10.53 17.66 -0.76
C GLU A 71 10.10 16.32 -1.36
N TYR A 72 11.06 15.56 -1.91
CA TYR A 72 10.83 14.19 -2.37
C TYR A 72 10.31 13.31 -1.22
N GLU A 73 11.00 13.29 -0.08
CA GLU A 73 10.59 12.48 1.08
C GLU A 73 9.22 12.92 1.63
N ALA A 74 8.98 14.23 1.74
CA ALA A 74 7.68 14.75 2.18
C ALA A 74 6.55 14.37 1.21
N LYS A 75 6.80 14.45 -0.10
CA LYS A 75 5.83 14.04 -1.14
C LYS A 75 5.60 12.53 -1.11
N LYS A 76 6.66 11.72 -0.99
CA LYS A 76 6.60 10.26 -0.86
C LYS A 76 5.72 9.87 0.32
N GLU A 77 5.93 10.50 1.48
CA GLU A 77 5.15 10.23 2.68
C GLU A 77 3.68 10.60 2.50
N ALA A 78 3.38 11.78 1.94
CA ALA A 78 2.01 12.21 1.68
C ALA A 78 1.26 11.29 0.71
N VAL A 79 1.94 10.82 -0.35
CA VAL A 79 1.39 9.85 -1.31
C VAL A 79 1.15 8.50 -0.64
N ALA A 80 2.12 8.00 0.13
CA ALA A 80 1.99 6.74 0.88
C ALA A 80 0.79 6.80 1.84
N ASP A 81 0.64 7.89 2.60
CA ASP A 81 -0.47 8.06 3.53
C ASP A 81 -1.84 8.08 2.84
N LYS A 82 -1.92 8.70 1.64
CA LYS A 82 -3.15 8.66 0.82
C LYS A 82 -3.49 7.24 0.39
N ILE A 83 -2.51 6.48 -0.09
CA ILE A 83 -2.68 5.08 -0.53
C ILE A 83 -3.11 4.20 0.65
N ILE A 84 -2.43 4.32 1.79
CA ILE A 84 -2.75 3.57 3.01
C ILE A 84 -4.17 3.90 3.48
N SER A 85 -4.59 5.18 3.43
CA SER A 85 -5.96 5.57 3.79
C SER A 85 -7.01 4.89 2.89
N ARG A 86 -6.74 4.77 1.59
CA ARG A 86 -7.64 4.09 0.66
C ARG A 86 -7.78 2.61 0.98
N LEU A 87 -6.64 1.93 1.21
CA LEU A 87 -6.62 0.53 1.61
C LEU A 87 -7.33 0.30 2.96
N GLU A 88 -7.12 1.19 3.93
CA GLU A 88 -7.79 1.14 5.25
C GLU A 88 -9.30 1.24 5.11
N ASN A 89 -9.78 2.18 4.28
CA ASN A 89 -11.21 2.45 4.13
C ASN A 89 -11.96 1.34 3.37
N LYS A 90 -11.28 0.57 2.52
CA LYS A 90 -11.92 -0.38 1.60
C LYS A 90 -11.67 -1.85 1.95
N LEU A 91 -10.46 -2.19 2.41
CA LEU A 91 -10.02 -3.57 2.56
C LEU A 91 -9.60 -3.93 3.98
N PHE A 92 -8.86 -3.04 4.65
CA PHE A 92 -8.19 -3.36 5.92
C PHE A 92 -8.49 -2.30 7.00
N PRO A 93 -9.70 -2.29 7.57
CA PRO A 93 -10.03 -1.36 8.65
C PRO A 93 -9.00 -1.43 9.79
N GLY A 94 -8.45 -0.26 10.18
CA GLY A 94 -7.39 -0.17 11.19
C GLY A 94 -5.96 -0.32 10.66
N LEU A 95 -5.76 -0.35 9.33
CA LEU A 95 -4.45 -0.52 8.70
C LEU A 95 -3.39 0.42 9.25
N LYS A 96 -3.65 1.72 9.33
CA LYS A 96 -2.64 2.68 9.83
C LYS A 96 -2.14 2.34 11.23
N GLN A 97 -3.04 1.93 12.12
CA GLN A 97 -2.67 1.60 13.49
C GLN A 97 -1.92 0.25 13.57
N SER A 98 -2.06 -0.60 12.56
CA SER A 98 -1.42 -1.91 12.47
C SER A 98 0.02 -1.87 11.95
N ILE A 99 0.46 -0.75 11.37
CA ILE A 99 1.80 -0.62 10.78
C ILE A 99 2.86 -0.75 11.87
N THR A 100 3.76 -1.72 11.70
CA THR A 100 4.93 -1.93 12.57
C THR A 100 6.21 -1.43 11.90
N PHE A 101 6.22 -1.33 10.57
CA PHE A 101 7.34 -0.83 9.78
C PHE A 101 6.88 -0.31 8.41
N LYS A 102 7.39 0.85 7.97
CA LYS A 102 7.14 1.43 6.65
C LYS A 102 8.43 2.00 6.08
N GLU A 103 8.65 1.76 4.78
CA GLU A 103 9.73 2.26 3.94
C GLU A 103 9.15 2.71 2.60
#